data_AF-A0A5J4R9N2-F1
#
_entry.id   AF-A0A5J4R9N2-F1
#
_cell.length_a   1.000
_cell.length_b   1.000
_cell.length_c   1.000
_cell.angle_alpha   90.00
_cell.angle_beta   90.00
_cell.angle_gamma   90.00
#
_symmetry.space_group_name_H-M   'P 1'
#
loop_
_entity.id
_entity.type
_entity.pdbx_description
1 polymer ?
#
loop_
_entity_poly.entity_id
_entity_poly.type
_entity_poly.pdbx_seq_one_letter_code
_entity_poly.pdbx_strand_id
1 'polypeptide(L)'
;GVVEENKLWEFCIEDKGIGLSSDDLSYLMKTGSSSKNRNKQNIIDNMPYWLRPSGTFGIGFQSIFMLTDRVEIETKSFFNEEFQIIELNDPNSVKDGGILIQKKKTNHKTKPGSKIKFLFKTKAIPSSYSIKMDENNASRILHNYDPFENDSLDIEIGKIFDEVFKFANMCYVPLNFYFNREEIATNNNTNKFNYFDEENALELNVYCGKKEESYRTTTYYKNQPIDNSLNISFLGFSVNIHKNKASEVLTLNRNKIKSEYYSQLMPDIFKSSFSIITKHFYKIFDSEEKKAIGSMYLHYYYETCSDFQNFDISRFNQWEKLKIQVGKEEKEISQLINEIDSLKLIDSGAQRYPNKDEYDLNCKDLSIKTHLGYPAFHYTDFFLQKIKEKLFFNNIEYKEKEKEITFSKSSEISINTENYKKILNSCHFYHSTRQFVPCLDKYSKLKLKDNVYKAYVSNYRIYLPYSKMLSPFVSIEDNDCKNKIEVKLTDKLYQWVYENRYDEKTKLEEIKSTYNSFTKEFSIEK
;
A
#
# COMPACT_ATOMS: atom_id res chain seq x y z
N GLY A 1 7.18 -8.42 -47.97
CA GLY A 1 6.31 -7.40 -48.60
C GLY A 1 6.62 -6.06 -47.96
N VAL A 2 6.19 -4.94 -48.56
CA VAL A 2 6.23 -3.65 -47.86
C VAL A 2 5.17 -3.73 -46.76
N VAL A 3 5.61 -3.91 -45.52
CA VAL A 3 4.72 -3.88 -44.35
C VAL A 3 4.12 -2.48 -44.29
N GLU A 4 2.79 -2.37 -44.28
CA GLU A 4 2.12 -1.08 -44.07
C GLU A 4 2.64 -0.46 -42.77
N GLU A 5 3.13 0.78 -42.82
CA GLU A 5 3.74 1.43 -41.66
C GLU A 5 2.75 1.54 -40.48
N ASN A 6 1.45 1.64 -40.78
CA ASN A 6 0.39 1.80 -39.80
C ASN A 6 -0.79 0.86 -40.08
N LYS A 7 -1.45 0.39 -39.01
CA LYS A 7 -2.67 -0.41 -39.03
C LYS A 7 -3.81 0.36 -38.38
N LEU A 8 -5.04 0.09 -38.82
CA LEU A 8 -6.27 0.69 -38.30
C LEU A 8 -7.14 -0.39 -37.67
N TRP A 9 -7.66 -0.09 -36.48
CA TRP A 9 -8.43 -1.01 -35.67
C TRP A 9 -9.76 -0.37 -35.26
N GLU A 10 -10.87 -1.10 -35.39
CA GLU A 10 -12.18 -0.62 -34.99
C GLU A 10 -12.52 -1.15 -33.60
N PHE A 11 -12.67 -0.24 -32.64
CA PHE A 11 -13.10 -0.56 -31.28
C PHE A 11 -14.52 -0.08 -31.05
N CYS A 12 -15.30 -0.90 -30.35
CA CYS A 12 -16.61 -0.49 -29.89
C CYS A 12 -16.92 -1.03 -28.49
N ILE A 13 -17.41 -0.16 -27.61
CA ILE A 13 -17.81 -0.49 -26.25
C ILE A 13 -19.27 -0.05 -26.08
N GLU A 14 -20.11 -0.96 -25.61
CA GLU A 14 -21.54 -0.73 -25.41
C GLU A 14 -21.91 -1.02 -23.95
N ASP A 15 -22.68 -0.12 -23.35
CA ASP A 15 -23.28 -0.28 -22.03
C ASP A 15 -24.81 -0.28 -22.11
N LYS A 16 -25.46 -0.86 -21.09
CA LYS A 16 -26.92 -0.85 -20.90
C LYS A 16 -27.34 0.10 -19.78
N GLY A 17 -26.63 1.22 -19.66
CA GLY A 17 -26.88 2.25 -18.67
C GLY A 17 -28.02 3.19 -19.07
N ILE A 18 -27.97 4.42 -18.54
CA ILE A 18 -29.05 5.40 -18.69
C ILE A 18 -29.05 6.16 -20.02
N GLY A 19 -27.98 6.04 -20.81
CA GLY A 19 -27.78 6.82 -22.04
C GLY A 19 -27.62 8.33 -21.81
N LEU A 20 -27.57 9.09 -22.90
CA LEU A 20 -27.41 10.55 -22.91
C LEU A 20 -28.58 11.22 -23.64
N SER A 21 -29.08 12.33 -23.09
CA SER A 21 -30.02 13.23 -23.77
C SER A 21 -29.30 14.41 -24.45
N SER A 22 -30.02 15.19 -25.26
CA SER A 22 -29.45 16.43 -25.82
C SER A 22 -28.96 17.41 -24.74
N ASP A 23 -29.62 17.46 -23.58
CA ASP A 23 -29.22 18.33 -22.48
C ASP A 23 -27.89 17.88 -21.85
N ASP A 24 -27.67 16.56 -21.74
CA ASP A 24 -26.44 15.98 -21.21
C ASP A 24 -25.23 16.29 -22.08
N LEU A 25 -25.41 16.35 -23.41
CA LEU A 25 -24.34 16.67 -24.36
C LEU A 25 -23.75 18.05 -24.10
N SER A 26 -24.56 19.03 -23.71
CA SER A 26 -24.08 20.38 -23.38
C SER A 26 -23.00 20.38 -22.29
N TYR A 27 -23.06 19.41 -21.38
CA TYR A 27 -22.10 19.21 -20.30
C TYR A 27 -20.93 18.30 -20.68
N LEU A 28 -21.14 17.35 -21.60
CA LEU A 28 -20.07 16.52 -22.17
C LEU A 28 -19.07 17.38 -22.98
N MET A 29 -19.60 18.38 -23.71
CA MET A 29 -18.82 19.29 -24.57
C MET A 29 -17.93 20.27 -23.79
N LYS A 30 -18.29 20.60 -22.56
CA LYS A 30 -17.57 21.57 -21.74
C LYS A 30 -16.84 20.85 -20.61
N THR A 31 -15.51 20.80 -20.71
CA THR A 31 -14.63 20.21 -19.70
C THR A 31 -14.93 20.76 -18.30
N GLY A 32 -15.10 19.86 -17.34
CA GLY A 32 -15.38 20.22 -15.94
C GLY A 32 -16.77 20.82 -15.66
N SER A 33 -17.67 20.87 -16.65
CA SER A 33 -19.01 21.47 -16.47
C SER A 33 -20.06 20.51 -15.93
N SER A 34 -19.78 19.20 -15.85
CA SER A 34 -20.73 18.18 -15.36
C SER A 34 -21.22 18.44 -13.93
N SER A 35 -20.41 19.13 -13.11
CA SER A 35 -20.80 19.57 -11.77
C SER A 35 -21.88 20.66 -11.76
N LYS A 36 -22.10 21.34 -12.89
CA LYS A 36 -23.06 22.44 -13.04
C LYS A 36 -24.47 21.96 -13.42
N ASN A 37 -24.65 20.69 -13.78
CA ASN A 37 -25.97 20.11 -14.06
C ASN A 37 -26.73 19.86 -12.73
N ARG A 38 -27.49 20.85 -12.28
CA ARG A 38 -28.22 20.81 -11.00
C ARG A 38 -29.23 19.67 -10.91
N ASN A 39 -29.94 19.36 -12.00
CA ASN A 39 -30.92 18.27 -12.03
C ASN A 39 -30.23 16.93 -11.76
N LYS A 40 -29.09 16.68 -12.41
CA LYS A 40 -28.30 15.48 -12.18
C LYS A 40 -27.72 15.42 -10.76
N GLN A 41 -27.24 16.55 -10.22
CA GLN A 41 -26.73 16.59 -8.85
C GLN A 41 -27.82 16.30 -7.82
N ASN A 42 -29.03 16.85 -7.98
CA ASN A 42 -30.14 16.56 -7.09
C ASN A 42 -30.50 15.06 -7.05
N ILE A 43 -30.43 14.36 -8.19
CA ILE A 43 -30.63 12.91 -8.21
C ILE A 43 -29.49 12.21 -7.44
N ILE A 44 -28.24 12.57 -7.72
CA ILE A 44 -27.04 11.97 -7.09
C ILE A 44 -27.02 12.19 -5.57
N ASP A 45 -27.39 13.38 -5.10
CA ASP A 45 -27.36 13.73 -3.68
C ASP A 45 -28.39 12.91 -2.87
N ASN A 46 -29.49 12.50 -3.51
CA ASN A 46 -30.50 11.62 -2.93
C ASN A 46 -30.14 10.12 -3.03
N MET A 47 -29.08 9.75 -3.75
CA MET A 47 -28.62 8.35 -3.82
C MET A 47 -27.78 7.99 -2.58
N PRO A 48 -27.87 6.74 -2.07
CA PRO A 48 -26.92 6.23 -1.09
C PRO A 48 -25.51 6.18 -1.71
N TYR A 49 -24.47 6.30 -0.89
CA TYR A 49 -23.08 6.44 -1.36
C TYR A 49 -22.68 5.37 -2.37
N TRP A 50 -23.07 4.12 -2.13
CA TRP A 50 -22.73 2.97 -2.98
C TRP A 50 -23.37 3.00 -4.38
N LEU A 51 -24.47 3.74 -4.57
CA LEU A 51 -25.11 3.94 -5.89
C LEU A 51 -24.65 5.21 -6.61
N ARG A 52 -23.94 6.12 -5.93
CA ARG A 52 -23.52 7.38 -6.56
C ARG A 52 -22.53 7.09 -7.69
N PRO A 53 -22.63 7.74 -8.85
CA PRO A 53 -21.70 7.52 -9.96
C PRO A 53 -20.26 7.95 -9.63
N SER A 54 -19.28 7.36 -10.32
CA SER A 54 -17.85 7.67 -10.17
C SER A 54 -17.42 8.95 -10.92
N GLY A 55 -18.10 9.29 -12.02
CA GLY A 55 -17.75 10.41 -12.88
C GLY A 55 -18.51 11.70 -12.58
N THR A 56 -17.91 12.62 -11.81
CA THR A 56 -18.41 14.01 -11.64
C THR A 56 -17.46 15.08 -12.22
N PHE A 57 -16.27 14.68 -12.70
CA PHE A 57 -15.17 15.60 -13.01
C PHE A 57 -15.07 16.06 -14.49
N GLY A 58 -15.91 15.55 -15.40
CA GLY A 58 -16.05 16.11 -16.77
C GLY A 58 -14.82 16.08 -17.70
N ILE A 59 -13.69 15.45 -17.31
CA ILE A 59 -12.46 15.33 -18.14
C ILE A 59 -12.25 13.92 -18.73
N GLY A 60 -13.01 12.92 -18.25
CA GLY A 60 -12.72 11.51 -18.56
C GLY A 60 -12.94 11.15 -20.02
N PHE A 61 -14.02 11.65 -20.63
CA PHE A 61 -14.34 11.32 -22.02
C PHE A 61 -13.28 11.84 -23.00
N GLN A 62 -12.79 13.07 -22.81
CA GLN A 62 -11.84 13.73 -23.71
C GLN A 62 -10.49 12.98 -23.82
N SER A 63 -10.16 12.12 -22.86
CA SER A 63 -8.94 11.30 -22.93
C SER A 63 -8.92 10.31 -24.09
N ILE A 64 -10.08 9.95 -24.67
CA ILE A 64 -10.16 9.07 -25.84
C ILE A 64 -9.47 9.66 -27.07
N PHE A 65 -9.37 10.99 -27.16
CA PHE A 65 -8.71 11.66 -28.27
C PHE A 65 -7.18 11.49 -28.27
N MET A 66 -6.60 10.95 -27.17
CA MET A 66 -5.22 10.46 -27.19
C MET A 66 -5.03 9.24 -28.11
N LEU A 67 -6.12 8.55 -28.47
CA LEU A 67 -6.10 7.35 -29.30
C LEU A 67 -6.66 7.60 -30.70
N THR A 68 -7.54 8.59 -30.89
CA THR A 68 -8.27 8.76 -32.13
C THR A 68 -8.65 10.22 -32.38
N ASP A 69 -8.81 10.61 -33.63
CA ASP A 69 -9.27 11.96 -33.98
C ASP A 69 -10.80 12.06 -34.00
N ARG A 70 -11.52 10.93 -34.02
CA ARG A 70 -12.98 10.87 -34.20
C ARG A 70 -13.61 9.75 -33.39
N VAL A 71 -14.66 10.10 -32.66
CA VAL A 71 -15.50 9.16 -31.91
C VAL A 71 -16.95 9.29 -32.34
N GLU A 72 -17.60 8.16 -32.54
CA GLU A 72 -19.05 8.07 -32.75
C GLU A 72 -19.70 7.50 -31.48
N ILE A 73 -20.76 8.15 -31.01
CA ILE A 73 -21.58 7.72 -29.88
C ILE A 73 -23.01 7.52 -30.36
N GLU A 74 -23.48 6.29 -30.34
CA GLU A 74 -24.88 5.96 -30.50
C GLU A 74 -25.49 5.79 -29.10
N THR A 75 -26.49 6.58 -28.74
CA THR A 75 -27.01 6.60 -27.37
C THR A 75 -28.52 6.81 -27.33
N LYS A 76 -29.16 6.13 -26.38
CA LYS A 76 -30.59 6.26 -26.11
C LYS A 76 -30.82 6.56 -24.63
N SER A 77 -31.41 7.72 -24.35
CA SER A 77 -31.73 8.16 -22.99
C SER A 77 -32.88 7.36 -22.38
N PHE A 78 -32.70 6.89 -21.16
CA PHE A 78 -33.73 6.25 -20.36
C PHE A 78 -34.84 7.22 -19.93
N PHE A 79 -34.51 8.50 -19.71
CA PHE A 79 -35.44 9.46 -19.13
C PHE A 79 -36.42 10.05 -20.14
N ASN A 80 -35.96 10.33 -21.36
CA ASN A 80 -36.75 11.03 -22.38
C ASN A 80 -36.84 10.25 -23.70
N GLU A 81 -36.31 9.01 -23.75
CA GLU A 81 -36.35 8.10 -24.90
C GLU A 81 -35.71 8.68 -26.19
N GLU A 82 -34.99 9.81 -26.10
CA GLU A 82 -34.26 10.40 -27.22
C GLU A 82 -33.19 9.42 -27.69
N PHE A 83 -33.17 9.17 -29.00
CA PHE A 83 -32.19 8.30 -29.65
C PHE A 83 -31.36 9.12 -30.63
N GLN A 84 -30.04 9.11 -30.46
CA GLN A 84 -29.12 10.02 -31.14
C GLN A 84 -27.83 9.31 -31.54
N ILE A 85 -27.30 9.69 -32.71
CA ILE A 85 -25.93 9.38 -33.11
C ILE A 85 -25.14 10.68 -33.08
N ILE A 86 -24.07 10.71 -32.31
CA ILE A 86 -23.23 11.88 -32.08
C ILE A 86 -21.84 11.58 -32.60
N GLU A 87 -21.34 12.44 -33.47
CA GLU A 87 -19.93 12.43 -33.88
C GLU A 87 -19.19 13.55 -33.14
N LEU A 88 -18.11 13.18 -32.48
CA LEU A 88 -17.20 14.10 -31.79
C LEU A 88 -15.82 14.01 -32.45
N ASN A 89 -15.21 15.16 -32.72
CA ASN A 89 -13.89 15.25 -33.33
C ASN A 89 -12.90 15.91 -32.35
N ASP A 90 -11.62 15.51 -32.40
CA ASP A 90 -10.57 16.10 -31.57
C ASP A 90 -10.46 17.61 -31.87
N PRO A 91 -10.39 18.48 -30.84
CA PRO A 91 -10.04 19.90 -30.99
C PRO A 91 -8.81 20.17 -31.87
N ASN A 92 -7.81 19.27 -31.86
CA ASN A 92 -6.58 19.43 -32.65
C ASN A 92 -6.68 18.81 -34.06
N SER A 93 -7.82 18.22 -34.42
CA SER A 93 -8.04 17.64 -35.75
C SER A 93 -8.42 18.71 -36.78
N VAL A 94 -8.47 18.31 -38.05
CA VAL A 94 -8.93 19.16 -39.17
C VAL A 94 -10.36 19.69 -38.96
N LYS A 95 -11.18 19.00 -38.17
CA LYS A 95 -12.56 19.41 -37.87
C LYS A 95 -12.67 20.32 -36.63
N ASP A 96 -11.56 20.71 -36.01
CA ASP A 96 -11.44 21.73 -34.94
C ASP A 96 -12.50 21.58 -33.82
N GLY A 97 -12.62 20.36 -33.27
CA GLY A 97 -13.58 20.09 -32.20
C GLY A 97 -15.05 20.03 -32.65
N GLY A 98 -15.32 19.96 -33.95
CA GLY A 98 -16.66 19.94 -34.52
C GLY A 98 -17.51 18.76 -34.04
N ILE A 99 -18.80 19.01 -33.82
CA ILE A 99 -19.76 18.05 -33.27
C ILE A 99 -20.97 17.95 -34.18
N LEU A 100 -21.33 16.72 -34.58
CA LEU A 100 -22.52 16.46 -35.37
C LEU A 100 -23.49 15.61 -34.57
N ILE A 101 -24.74 16.05 -34.47
CA ILE A 101 -25.80 15.34 -33.75
C ILE A 101 -26.89 14.97 -34.74
N GLN A 102 -27.12 13.66 -34.90
CA GLN A 102 -28.20 13.12 -35.70
C GLN A 102 -29.26 12.51 -34.80
N LYS A 103 -30.44 13.14 -34.71
CA LYS A 103 -31.59 12.57 -34.02
C LYS A 103 -32.20 11.44 -34.87
N LYS A 104 -32.48 10.31 -34.25
CA LYS A 104 -33.10 9.13 -34.88
C LYS A 104 -34.50 8.90 -34.30
N LYS A 105 -35.38 8.29 -35.11
CA LYS A 105 -36.68 7.84 -34.59
C LYS A 105 -36.43 6.66 -33.65
N THR A 106 -36.99 6.76 -32.45
CA THR A 106 -36.89 5.71 -31.43
C THR A 106 -38.00 4.68 -31.60
N ASN A 107 -37.72 3.44 -31.20
CA ASN A 107 -38.72 2.40 -30.99
C ASN A 107 -38.41 1.64 -29.69
N HIS A 108 -39.33 0.80 -29.23
CA HIS A 108 -39.15 0.02 -28.00
C HIS A 108 -38.19 -1.17 -28.13
N LYS A 109 -37.71 -1.49 -29.35
CA LYS A 109 -36.71 -2.54 -29.58
C LYS A 109 -35.32 -2.06 -29.17
N THR A 110 -34.98 -0.81 -29.45
CA THR A 110 -33.75 -0.17 -28.97
C THR A 110 -33.89 0.11 -27.48
N LYS A 111 -33.02 -0.48 -26.65
CA LYS A 111 -32.99 -0.24 -25.20
C LYS A 111 -32.11 0.97 -24.87
N PRO A 112 -32.35 1.63 -23.73
CA PRO A 112 -31.45 2.67 -23.22
C PRO A 112 -30.02 2.16 -23.00
N GLY A 113 -29.05 3.05 -23.18
CA GLY A 113 -27.63 2.73 -23.13
C GLY A 113 -26.80 3.63 -24.04
N SER A 114 -25.50 3.37 -24.10
CA SER A 114 -24.59 4.06 -25.02
C SER A 114 -23.63 3.07 -25.68
N LYS A 115 -23.31 3.34 -26.93
CA LYS A 115 -22.35 2.61 -27.75
C LYS A 115 -21.33 3.61 -28.27
N ILE A 116 -20.09 3.46 -27.83
CA ILE A 116 -18.95 4.28 -28.24
C ILE A 116 -18.17 3.50 -29.28
N LYS A 117 -17.88 4.13 -30.42
CA LYS A 117 -17.14 3.56 -31.54
C LYS A 117 -16.01 4.50 -31.96
N PHE A 118 -14.81 3.97 -32.16
CA PHE A 118 -13.66 4.75 -32.62
C PHE A 118 -12.69 3.89 -33.44
N LEU A 119 -11.85 4.56 -34.23
CA LEU A 119 -10.76 3.94 -34.97
C LEU A 119 -9.44 4.26 -34.27
N PHE A 120 -8.66 3.23 -33.93
CA PHE A 120 -7.33 3.38 -33.34
C PHE A 120 -6.27 3.09 -34.38
N LYS A 121 -5.32 4.00 -34.56
CA LYS A 121 -4.20 3.86 -35.49
C LYS A 121 -2.94 3.49 -34.73
N THR A 122 -2.31 2.37 -35.08
CA THR A 122 -1.03 1.94 -34.49
C THR A 122 0.03 1.76 -35.56
N LYS A 123 1.31 1.86 -35.19
CA LYS A 123 2.39 1.36 -36.05
C LYS A 123 2.30 -0.17 -36.15
N ALA A 124 2.64 -0.75 -37.29
CA ALA A 124 2.72 -2.20 -37.43
C ALA A 124 3.78 -2.79 -36.49
N ILE A 125 4.93 -2.13 -36.36
CA ILE A 125 5.96 -2.48 -35.37
C ILE A 125 6.27 -1.22 -34.55
N PRO A 126 6.01 -1.22 -33.22
CA PRO A 126 6.32 -0.09 -32.36
C PRO A 126 7.84 0.03 -32.16
N SER A 127 8.35 1.25 -32.06
CA SER A 127 9.78 1.52 -31.81
C SER A 127 10.22 1.13 -30.39
N SER A 128 9.28 1.10 -29.45
CA SER A 128 9.49 0.74 -28.06
C SER A 128 8.16 0.33 -27.44
N TYR A 129 8.18 -0.57 -26.46
CA TYR A 129 7.02 -0.92 -25.67
C TYR A 129 7.42 -1.21 -24.23
N SER A 130 6.45 -1.11 -23.33
CA SER A 130 6.52 -1.58 -21.95
C SER A 130 5.24 -2.35 -21.65
N ILE A 131 5.33 -3.38 -20.83
CA ILE A 131 4.19 -4.23 -20.43
C ILE A 131 4.22 -4.34 -18.90
N LYS A 132 3.07 -4.16 -18.25
CA LYS A 132 2.91 -4.37 -16.80
C LYS A 132 2.70 -5.84 -16.49
N MET A 133 2.98 -6.24 -15.25
CA MET A 133 2.85 -7.64 -14.83
C MET A 133 1.42 -8.19 -14.90
N ASP A 134 0.40 -7.31 -14.90
CA ASP A 134 -1.03 -7.67 -15.01
C ASP A 134 -1.60 -7.56 -16.44
N GLU A 135 -0.79 -7.20 -17.44
CA GLU A 135 -1.19 -7.06 -18.85
C GLU A 135 -1.00 -8.38 -19.64
N ASN A 136 -1.89 -9.35 -19.36
CA ASN A 136 -1.80 -10.71 -19.88
C ASN A 136 -1.97 -10.80 -21.41
N ASN A 137 -2.88 -10.03 -22.01
CA ASN A 137 -3.08 -10.05 -23.46
C ASN A 137 -1.89 -9.43 -24.19
N ALA A 138 -1.38 -8.30 -23.70
CA ALA A 138 -0.16 -7.69 -24.24
C ALA A 138 1.03 -8.65 -24.15
N SER A 139 1.23 -9.29 -22.99
CA SER A 139 2.27 -10.30 -22.79
C SER A 139 2.14 -11.49 -23.74
N ARG A 140 0.93 -12.01 -23.93
CA ARG A 140 0.66 -13.12 -24.88
C ARG A 140 0.98 -12.75 -26.32
N ILE A 141 0.62 -11.54 -26.76
CA ILE A 141 0.97 -11.05 -28.10
C ILE A 141 2.48 -11.01 -28.28
N LEU A 142 3.20 -10.48 -27.29
CA LEU A 142 4.67 -10.42 -27.33
C LEU A 142 5.30 -11.82 -27.38
N HIS A 143 4.83 -12.76 -26.56
CA HIS A 143 5.39 -14.11 -26.51
C HIS A 143 5.18 -14.92 -27.80
N ASN A 144 4.14 -14.62 -28.56
CA ASN A 144 3.82 -15.31 -29.82
C ASN A 144 4.31 -14.55 -31.06
N TYR A 145 5.03 -13.45 -30.88
CA TYR A 145 5.55 -12.66 -31.99
C TYR A 145 6.89 -13.22 -32.48
N ASP A 146 6.92 -13.67 -33.72
CA ASP A 146 8.15 -13.96 -34.46
C ASP A 146 8.36 -12.88 -35.54
N PRO A 147 9.44 -12.09 -35.47
CA PRO A 147 9.73 -11.06 -36.47
C PRO A 147 9.98 -11.60 -37.89
N PHE A 148 10.15 -12.91 -38.07
CA PHE A 148 10.32 -13.56 -39.38
C PHE A 148 9.01 -14.16 -39.93
N GLU A 149 7.98 -14.35 -39.10
CA GLU A 149 6.68 -14.88 -39.52
C GLU A 149 5.54 -13.86 -39.42
N ASN A 150 5.71 -12.78 -38.65
CA ASN A 150 4.66 -11.82 -38.37
C ASN A 150 4.99 -10.43 -38.91
N ASP A 151 4.03 -9.84 -39.62
CA ASP A 151 4.15 -8.49 -40.18
C ASP A 151 3.87 -7.37 -39.15
N SER A 152 3.37 -7.69 -37.95
CA SER A 152 3.06 -6.69 -36.93
C SER A 152 3.14 -7.21 -35.49
N LEU A 153 3.51 -6.30 -34.59
CA LEU A 153 3.53 -6.49 -33.14
C LEU A 153 2.43 -5.64 -32.49
N ASP A 154 1.24 -6.22 -32.37
CA ASP A 154 0.01 -5.52 -31.98
C ASP A 154 -0.13 -5.35 -30.44
N ILE A 155 0.96 -5.07 -29.73
CA ILE A 155 1.01 -4.98 -28.25
C ILE A 155 0.02 -3.94 -27.68
N GLU A 156 -0.09 -2.78 -28.34
CA GLU A 156 -0.98 -1.71 -27.88
C GLU A 156 -2.46 -2.15 -27.90
N ILE A 157 -2.83 -3.06 -28.80
CA ILE A 157 -4.17 -3.68 -28.82
C ILE A 157 -4.36 -4.57 -27.60
N GLY A 158 -3.35 -5.39 -27.28
CA GLY A 158 -3.34 -6.21 -26.07
C GLY A 158 -3.56 -5.39 -24.79
N LYS A 159 -2.90 -4.22 -24.67
CA LYS A 159 -3.09 -3.31 -23.52
C LYS A 159 -4.50 -2.77 -23.41
N ILE A 160 -5.12 -2.36 -24.52
CA ILE A 160 -6.52 -1.89 -24.51
C ILE A 160 -7.43 -3.02 -24.04
N PHE A 161 -7.20 -4.25 -24.52
CA PHE A 161 -7.99 -5.42 -24.09
C PHE A 161 -7.82 -5.66 -22.58
N ASP A 162 -6.59 -5.62 -22.08
CA ASP A 162 -6.31 -5.79 -20.66
C ASP A 162 -7.02 -4.74 -19.80
N GLU A 163 -6.99 -3.46 -20.18
CA GLU A 163 -7.70 -2.39 -19.45
C GLU A 163 -9.23 -2.52 -19.56
N VAL A 164 -9.78 -2.85 -20.72
CA VAL A 164 -11.23 -3.07 -20.91
C VAL A 164 -11.70 -4.26 -20.07
N PHE A 165 -10.99 -5.39 -20.09
CA PHE A 165 -11.35 -6.57 -19.30
C PHE A 165 -11.21 -6.32 -17.81
N LYS A 166 -10.13 -5.63 -17.40
CA LYS A 166 -9.91 -5.23 -16.01
C LYS A 166 -11.05 -4.36 -15.47
N PHE A 167 -11.53 -3.39 -16.27
CA PHE A 167 -12.66 -2.56 -15.90
C PHE A 167 -13.99 -3.34 -15.92
N ALA A 168 -14.26 -4.09 -17.00
CA ALA A 168 -15.50 -4.85 -17.18
C ALA A 168 -15.71 -5.87 -16.06
N ASN A 169 -14.65 -6.58 -15.65
CA ASN A 169 -14.69 -7.56 -14.57
C ASN A 169 -15.22 -6.99 -13.24
N MET A 170 -14.97 -5.70 -12.99
CA MET A 170 -15.41 -5.00 -11.79
C MET A 170 -16.66 -4.14 -12.02
N CYS A 171 -17.12 -3.92 -13.26
CA CYS A 171 -18.29 -3.09 -13.54
C CYS A 171 -19.61 -3.79 -13.18
N TYR A 172 -20.53 -3.13 -12.47
CA TYR A 172 -21.86 -3.70 -12.17
C TYR A 172 -22.81 -3.63 -13.38
N VAL A 173 -22.53 -2.72 -14.31
CA VAL A 173 -23.26 -2.62 -15.58
C VAL A 173 -22.49 -3.44 -16.61
N PRO A 174 -23.08 -4.51 -17.17
CA PRO A 174 -22.43 -5.32 -18.19
C PRO A 174 -21.98 -4.45 -19.38
N LEU A 175 -20.73 -4.66 -19.79
CA LEU A 175 -20.15 -4.01 -20.97
C LEU A 175 -20.05 -5.03 -22.11
N ASN A 176 -20.60 -4.71 -23.26
CA ASN A 176 -20.32 -5.46 -24.48
C ASN A 176 -19.11 -4.83 -25.17
N PHE A 177 -18.15 -5.65 -25.55
CA PHE A 177 -16.93 -5.20 -26.22
C PHE A 177 -16.86 -5.80 -27.61
N TYR A 178 -16.58 -4.98 -28.62
CA TYR A 178 -16.39 -5.43 -30.00
C TYR A 178 -15.07 -4.92 -30.55
N PHE A 179 -14.37 -5.79 -31.24
CA PHE A 179 -13.12 -5.50 -31.93
C PHE A 179 -13.24 -5.92 -33.38
N ASN A 180 -12.99 -5.00 -34.32
CA ASN A 180 -13.18 -5.21 -35.75
C ASN A 180 -14.56 -5.80 -36.12
N ARG A 181 -15.61 -5.35 -35.40
CA ARG A 181 -17.01 -5.78 -35.53
C ARG A 181 -17.32 -7.18 -35.00
N GLU A 182 -16.34 -7.87 -34.45
CA GLU A 182 -16.55 -9.15 -33.77
C GLU A 182 -16.75 -8.90 -32.27
N GLU A 183 -17.74 -9.57 -31.68
CA GLU A 183 -17.99 -9.50 -30.25
C GLU A 183 -16.91 -10.27 -29.48
N ILE A 184 -16.33 -9.60 -28.50
CA ILE A 184 -15.33 -10.15 -27.60
C ILE A 184 -15.97 -10.30 -26.23
N ALA A 185 -16.05 -11.54 -25.75
CA ALA A 185 -16.66 -11.84 -24.45
C ALA A 185 -15.96 -11.07 -23.32
N THR A 186 -16.75 -10.33 -22.54
CA THR A 186 -16.31 -9.73 -21.28
C THR A 186 -16.84 -10.58 -20.13
N ASN A 187 -15.98 -10.88 -19.16
CA ASN A 187 -16.40 -11.58 -17.96
C ASN A 187 -17.04 -10.58 -17.00
N ASN A 188 -18.28 -10.84 -16.59
CA ASN A 188 -18.97 -10.06 -15.56
C ASN A 188 -19.16 -10.95 -14.32
N ASN A 189 -18.41 -10.67 -13.25
CA ASN A 189 -18.60 -11.37 -11.98
C ASN A 189 -19.77 -10.73 -11.21
N THR A 190 -20.72 -11.54 -10.73
CA THR A 190 -21.93 -11.05 -10.04
C THR A 190 -21.67 -10.73 -8.57
N ASN A 191 -20.72 -11.40 -7.90
CA ASN A 191 -20.37 -11.17 -6.51
C ASN A 191 -18.89 -10.79 -6.40
N LYS A 192 -18.61 -9.48 -6.36
CA LYS A 192 -17.24 -8.94 -6.32
C LYS A 192 -16.71 -8.80 -4.90
N PHE A 193 -17.58 -8.38 -3.98
CA PHE A 193 -17.26 -8.18 -2.58
C PHE A 193 -18.23 -8.97 -1.69
N ASN A 194 -17.69 -9.54 -0.62
CA ASN A 194 -18.43 -10.41 0.29
C ASN A 194 -19.08 -9.64 1.44
N TYR A 195 -18.55 -8.44 1.75
CA TYR A 195 -18.97 -7.65 2.90
C TYR A 195 -19.12 -6.18 2.50
N PHE A 196 -20.10 -5.51 3.10
CA PHE A 196 -20.30 -4.07 3.00
C PHE A 196 -20.40 -3.48 4.41
N ASP A 197 -19.60 -2.45 4.66
CA ASP A 197 -19.68 -1.62 5.86
C ASP A 197 -20.43 -0.34 5.54
N GLU A 198 -21.61 -0.17 6.14
CA GLU A 198 -22.48 0.98 5.90
C GLU A 198 -21.91 2.28 6.49
N GLU A 199 -21.22 2.20 7.63
CA GLU A 199 -20.70 3.35 8.37
C GLU A 199 -19.63 4.10 7.57
N ASN A 200 -18.66 3.36 7.01
CA ASN A 200 -17.59 3.92 6.20
C ASN A 200 -17.89 3.86 4.69
N ALA A 201 -19.00 3.24 4.29
CA ALA A 201 -19.38 3.01 2.89
C ALA A 201 -18.26 2.33 2.09
N LEU A 202 -17.76 1.21 2.63
CA LEU A 202 -16.71 0.39 2.03
C LEU A 202 -17.25 -1.02 1.73
N GLU A 203 -16.95 -1.55 0.55
CA GLU A 203 -17.06 -3.01 0.33
C GLU A 203 -15.69 -3.66 0.56
N LEU A 204 -15.66 -4.82 1.20
CA LEU A 204 -14.44 -5.50 1.58
C LEU A 204 -14.47 -7.00 1.26
N ASN A 205 -13.32 -7.51 0.81
CA ASN A 205 -12.94 -8.91 0.94
C ASN A 205 -11.72 -9.00 1.85
N VAL A 206 -11.69 -10.05 2.67
CA VAL A 206 -10.55 -10.39 3.53
C VAL A 206 -9.95 -11.69 3.01
N TYR A 207 -8.65 -11.69 2.77
CA TYR A 207 -7.92 -12.85 2.28
C TYR A 207 -6.84 -13.25 3.28
N CYS A 208 -6.69 -14.56 3.44
CA CYS A 208 -5.66 -15.19 4.24
C CYS A 208 -5.31 -16.52 3.57
N GLY A 209 -4.05 -16.70 3.21
CA GLY A 209 -3.49 -18.00 2.82
C GLY A 209 -2.52 -18.47 3.90
N LYS A 210 -1.32 -18.91 3.51
CA LYS A 210 -0.35 -19.50 4.44
C LYS A 210 0.32 -18.45 5.34
N LYS A 211 0.83 -18.88 6.49
CA LYS A 211 1.49 -18.02 7.48
C LYS A 211 2.79 -17.38 6.98
N GLU A 212 3.46 -17.96 5.98
CA GLU A 212 4.67 -17.43 5.35
C GLU A 212 4.40 -16.49 4.17
N GLU A 213 3.14 -16.34 3.76
CA GLU A 213 2.74 -15.51 2.62
C GLU A 213 2.37 -14.09 3.08
N SER A 214 2.75 -13.10 2.27
CA SER A 214 2.32 -11.71 2.43
C SER A 214 1.29 -11.36 1.36
N TYR A 215 0.36 -10.48 1.71
CA TYR A 215 -0.72 -10.09 0.82
C TYR A 215 -0.76 -8.58 0.65
N ARG A 216 -1.01 -8.16 -0.58
CA ARG A 216 -1.23 -6.75 -0.88
C ARG A 216 -2.69 -6.39 -0.68
N THR A 217 -2.92 -5.13 -0.32
CA THR A 217 -4.26 -4.55 -0.36
C THR A 217 -4.52 -4.03 -1.77
N THR A 218 -5.60 -4.49 -2.37
CA THR A 218 -6.11 -4.01 -3.66
C THR A 218 -7.23 -3.01 -3.39
N THR A 219 -7.21 -1.87 -4.08
CA THR A 219 -8.19 -0.81 -3.84
C THR A 219 -8.91 -0.45 -5.12
N TYR A 220 -10.19 -0.15 -4.95
CA TYR A 220 -11.10 0.24 -5.99
C TYR A 220 -11.85 1.49 -5.52
N TYR A 221 -12.26 2.33 -6.46
CA TYR A 221 -13.19 3.44 -6.22
C TYR A 221 -14.38 3.19 -7.11
N LYS A 222 -15.50 2.81 -6.50
CA LYS A 222 -16.72 2.46 -7.22
C LYS A 222 -16.44 1.46 -8.34
N ASN A 223 -15.70 0.42 -7.98
CA ASN A 223 -15.25 -0.68 -8.83
C ASN A 223 -14.17 -0.36 -9.87
N GLN A 224 -13.72 0.89 -9.98
CA GLN A 224 -12.56 1.19 -10.81
C GLN A 224 -11.29 0.80 -10.04
N PRO A 225 -10.42 -0.08 -10.56
CA PRO A 225 -9.16 -0.44 -9.92
C PRO A 225 -8.22 0.76 -9.84
N ILE A 226 -7.57 0.94 -8.69
CA ILE A 226 -6.67 2.07 -8.42
C ILE A 226 -5.39 1.59 -7.77
N ASP A 227 -4.28 2.14 -8.25
CA ASP A 227 -2.97 1.94 -7.66
C ASP A 227 -2.91 2.59 -6.28
N ASN A 228 -2.45 1.81 -5.31
CA ASN A 228 -2.26 2.26 -3.94
C ASN A 228 -0.99 1.61 -3.37
N SER A 229 -0.46 2.21 -2.32
CA SER A 229 0.68 1.69 -1.56
C SER A 229 0.27 1.16 -0.19
N LEU A 230 -0.97 0.69 -0.05
CA LEU A 230 -1.48 0.19 1.22
C LEU A 230 -0.91 -1.20 1.49
N ASN A 231 -0.20 -1.30 2.60
CA ASN A 231 0.30 -2.55 3.12
C ASN A 231 -0.25 -2.74 4.54
N ILE A 232 -1.05 -3.78 4.71
CA ILE A 232 -1.67 -4.13 5.99
C ILE A 232 -1.08 -5.47 6.38
N SER A 233 -0.53 -5.58 7.59
CA SER A 233 0.13 -6.80 8.05
C SER A 233 -0.89 -7.93 8.21
N PHE A 234 -0.41 -9.17 8.14
CA PHE A 234 -1.14 -10.43 8.36
C PHE A 234 -2.16 -10.82 7.27
N LEU A 235 -3.00 -9.88 6.84
CA LEU A 235 -4.16 -10.16 5.99
C LEU A 235 -4.12 -9.36 4.69
N GLY A 236 -4.61 -9.99 3.62
CA GLY A 236 -4.87 -9.32 2.36
C GLY A 236 -6.27 -8.73 2.32
N PHE A 237 -6.44 -7.64 1.58
CA PHE A 237 -7.75 -7.00 1.42
C PHE A 237 -8.03 -6.63 -0.03
N SER A 238 -9.30 -6.70 -0.42
CA SER A 238 -9.83 -5.91 -1.53
C SER A 238 -10.80 -4.90 -0.94
N VAL A 239 -10.59 -3.61 -1.20
CA VAL A 239 -11.38 -2.52 -0.64
C VAL A 239 -11.99 -1.70 -1.77
N ASN A 240 -13.32 -1.55 -1.78
CA ASN A 240 -14.02 -0.64 -2.69
C ASN A 240 -14.54 0.58 -1.95
N ILE A 241 -14.10 1.75 -2.37
CA ILE A 241 -14.46 3.03 -1.77
C ILE A 241 -15.69 3.60 -2.48
N HIS A 242 -16.77 3.84 -1.73
CA HIS A 242 -17.98 4.50 -2.24
C HIS A 242 -18.21 5.91 -1.69
N LYS A 243 -17.56 6.22 -0.56
CA LYS A 243 -17.60 7.54 0.08
C LYS A 243 -16.85 8.59 -0.73
N ASN A 244 -17.21 9.86 -0.53
CA ASN A 244 -16.56 11.04 -1.12
C ASN A 244 -16.60 11.12 -2.66
N LYS A 245 -16.28 12.30 -3.18
CA LYS A 245 -16.22 12.54 -4.64
C LYS A 245 -14.85 12.11 -5.18
N ALA A 246 -14.81 11.67 -6.44
CA ALA A 246 -13.55 11.27 -7.09
C ALA A 246 -12.46 12.35 -7.03
N SER A 247 -12.85 13.63 -7.03
CA SER A 247 -11.93 14.77 -6.90
C SER A 247 -11.23 14.87 -5.55
N GLU A 248 -11.83 14.32 -4.51
CA GLU A 248 -11.30 14.29 -3.15
C GLU A 248 -10.42 13.04 -2.97
N VAL A 249 -10.82 11.92 -3.58
CA VAL A 249 -10.17 10.61 -3.39
C VAL A 249 -9.00 10.38 -4.36
N LEU A 250 -9.15 10.77 -5.64
CA LEU A 250 -8.27 10.35 -6.73
C LEU A 250 -7.41 11.48 -7.29
N THR A 251 -6.25 11.11 -7.81
CA THR A 251 -5.41 11.98 -8.64
C THR A 251 -6.13 12.35 -9.94
N LEU A 252 -5.64 13.39 -10.63
CA LEU A 252 -6.28 13.89 -11.86
C LEU A 252 -6.44 12.80 -12.94
N ASN A 253 -5.44 11.93 -13.09
CA ASN A 253 -5.47 10.79 -14.01
C ASN A 253 -6.29 9.59 -13.51
N ARG A 254 -6.86 9.66 -12.29
CA ARG A 254 -7.73 8.65 -11.64
C ARG A 254 -7.12 7.28 -11.42
N ASN A 255 -5.81 7.13 -11.62
CA ASN A 255 -5.13 5.85 -11.44
C ASN A 255 -4.59 5.66 -10.02
N LYS A 256 -4.54 6.72 -9.20
CA LYS A 256 -3.98 6.69 -7.84
C LYS A 256 -4.88 7.40 -6.83
N ILE A 257 -4.80 6.95 -5.57
CA ILE A 257 -5.38 7.66 -4.43
C ILE A 257 -4.50 8.87 -4.11
N LYS A 258 -5.12 9.99 -3.77
CA LYS A 258 -4.44 11.19 -3.29
C LYS A 258 -3.75 10.94 -1.96
N SER A 259 -2.51 11.43 -1.83
CA SER A 259 -1.71 11.28 -0.62
C SER A 259 -2.44 11.74 0.65
N GLU A 260 -3.14 12.86 0.55
CA GLU A 260 -3.88 13.50 1.62
C GLU A 260 -5.12 12.71 2.06
N TYR A 261 -5.67 11.83 1.21
CA TYR A 261 -6.84 11.02 1.53
C TYR A 261 -6.49 9.79 2.38
N TYR A 262 -5.23 9.35 2.40
CA TYR A 262 -4.81 8.18 3.18
C TYR A 262 -5.00 8.34 4.69
N SER A 263 -4.89 9.55 5.22
CA SER A 263 -5.10 9.85 6.64
C SER A 263 -6.53 9.56 7.09
N GLN A 264 -7.50 9.66 6.17
CA GLN A 264 -8.90 9.30 6.39
C GLN A 264 -9.15 7.82 6.05
N LEU A 265 -8.66 7.35 4.90
CA LEU A 265 -8.96 6.02 4.38
C LEU A 265 -8.41 4.89 5.28
N MET A 266 -7.21 5.04 5.82
CA MET A 266 -6.59 3.98 6.62
C MET A 266 -7.38 3.65 7.90
N PRO A 267 -7.76 4.64 8.73
CA PRO A 267 -8.68 4.40 9.84
C PRO A 267 -10.00 3.75 9.43
N ASP A 268 -10.61 4.21 8.33
CA ASP A 268 -11.89 3.68 7.83
C ASP A 268 -11.75 2.20 7.42
N ILE A 269 -10.65 1.82 6.75
CA ILE A 269 -10.36 0.41 6.41
C ILE A 269 -10.19 -0.43 7.67
N PHE A 270 -9.39 0.01 8.63
CA PHE A 270 -9.16 -0.76 9.85
C PHE A 270 -10.42 -0.92 10.71
N LYS A 271 -11.24 0.13 10.85
CA LYS A 271 -12.51 0.02 11.58
C LYS A 271 -13.46 -0.97 10.89
N SER A 272 -13.57 -0.86 9.56
CA SER A 272 -14.41 -1.75 8.76
C SER A 272 -13.93 -3.20 8.84
N SER A 273 -12.62 -3.43 8.73
CA SER A 273 -12.05 -4.78 8.83
C SER A 273 -12.24 -5.38 10.22
N PHE A 274 -12.05 -4.62 11.30
CA PHE A 274 -12.32 -5.08 12.66
C PHE A 274 -13.78 -5.47 12.85
N SER A 275 -14.72 -4.62 12.42
CA SER A 275 -16.16 -4.89 12.49
C SER A 275 -16.53 -6.17 11.72
N ILE A 276 -16.08 -6.30 10.47
CA ILE A 276 -16.38 -7.46 9.62
C ILE A 276 -15.74 -8.73 10.17
N ILE A 277 -14.45 -8.68 10.54
CA ILE A 277 -13.71 -9.84 11.02
C ILE A 277 -14.28 -10.34 12.33
N THR A 278 -14.55 -9.46 13.30
CA THR A 278 -15.10 -9.88 14.60
C THR A 278 -16.51 -10.47 14.49
N LYS A 279 -17.31 -10.03 13.52
CA LYS A 279 -18.65 -10.56 13.23
C LYS A 279 -18.65 -11.86 12.44
N HIS A 280 -17.71 -12.02 11.50
CA HIS A 280 -17.69 -13.13 10.53
C HIS A 280 -16.46 -14.03 10.62
N PHE A 281 -15.72 -13.98 11.73
CA PHE A 281 -14.42 -14.63 11.93
C PHE A 281 -14.35 -16.08 11.41
N TYR A 282 -15.23 -16.96 11.90
CA TYR A 282 -15.22 -18.38 11.54
C TYR A 282 -15.69 -18.66 10.11
N LYS A 283 -16.36 -17.70 9.47
CA LYS A 283 -16.75 -17.79 8.05
C LYS A 283 -15.60 -17.33 7.15
N ILE A 284 -14.85 -16.31 7.57
CA ILE A 284 -13.69 -15.79 6.83
C ILE A 284 -12.51 -16.77 6.91
N PHE A 285 -12.27 -17.34 8.10
CA PHE A 285 -11.12 -18.21 8.36
C PHE A 285 -11.58 -19.67 8.55
N ASP A 286 -11.45 -20.45 7.47
CA ASP A 286 -11.94 -21.83 7.36
C ASP A 286 -10.99 -22.89 7.94
N SER A 287 -9.72 -22.56 8.22
CA SER A 287 -8.72 -23.47 8.81
C SER A 287 -8.18 -22.92 10.13
N GLU A 288 -7.62 -23.80 10.97
CA GLU A 288 -7.01 -23.39 12.24
C GLU A 288 -5.83 -22.43 12.04
N GLU A 289 -5.01 -22.65 10.99
CA GLU A 289 -3.91 -21.75 10.65
C GLU A 289 -4.42 -20.36 10.26
N LYS A 290 -5.45 -20.28 9.40
CA LYS A 290 -6.04 -18.99 9.01
C LYS A 290 -6.72 -18.30 10.19
N LYS A 291 -7.38 -19.04 11.09
CA LYS A 291 -7.96 -18.48 12.31
C LYS A 291 -6.87 -17.90 13.20
N ALA A 292 -5.75 -18.60 13.34
CA ALA A 292 -4.60 -18.11 14.08
C ALA A 292 -4.07 -16.78 13.50
N ILE A 293 -3.86 -16.69 12.19
CA ILE A 293 -3.43 -15.45 11.51
C ILE A 293 -4.47 -14.33 11.68
N GLY A 294 -5.76 -14.64 11.49
CA GLY A 294 -6.86 -13.70 11.69
C GLY A 294 -6.93 -13.16 13.12
N SER A 295 -6.67 -14.00 14.12
CA SER A 295 -6.57 -13.55 15.51
C SER A 295 -5.30 -12.75 15.81
N MET A 296 -4.17 -13.06 15.15
CA MET A 296 -2.96 -12.23 15.25
C MET A 296 -3.22 -10.81 14.76
N TYR A 297 -3.90 -10.67 13.62
CA TYR A 297 -4.32 -9.37 13.09
C TYR A 297 -5.09 -8.55 14.13
N LEU A 298 -6.13 -9.15 14.75
CA LEU A 298 -6.94 -8.48 15.75
C LEU A 298 -6.10 -8.04 16.96
N HIS A 299 -5.30 -8.94 17.53
CA HIS A 299 -4.47 -8.61 18.69
C HIS A 299 -3.36 -7.59 18.39
N TYR A 300 -2.69 -7.71 17.24
CA TYR A 300 -1.63 -6.80 16.82
C TYR A 300 -2.13 -5.36 16.76
N TYR A 301 -3.24 -5.15 16.04
CA TYR A 301 -3.79 -3.82 15.84
C TYR A 301 -4.53 -3.29 17.06
N TYR A 302 -5.17 -4.15 17.86
CA TYR A 302 -5.79 -3.76 19.14
C TYR A 302 -4.75 -3.19 20.12
N GLU A 303 -3.56 -3.76 20.18
CA GLU A 303 -2.48 -3.30 21.07
C GLU A 303 -1.70 -2.09 20.54
N THR A 304 -1.66 -1.91 19.22
CA THR A 304 -0.89 -0.81 18.59
C THR A 304 -1.74 0.43 18.30
N CYS A 305 -3.06 0.31 18.28
CA CYS A 305 -3.97 1.42 17.99
C CYS A 305 -5.09 1.53 19.03
N SER A 306 -5.14 2.68 19.72
CA SER A 306 -6.12 2.97 20.77
C SER A 306 -7.58 2.94 20.28
N ASP A 307 -7.82 3.19 19.00
CA ASP A 307 -9.17 3.31 18.44
C ASP A 307 -9.94 1.99 18.43
N PHE A 308 -9.24 0.85 18.58
CA PHE A 308 -9.87 -0.48 18.57
C PHE A 308 -10.16 -1.05 19.96
N GLN A 309 -9.89 -0.31 21.03
CA GLN A 309 -10.14 -0.76 22.40
C GLN A 309 -11.62 -1.03 22.72
N ASN A 310 -12.54 -0.54 21.88
CA ASN A 310 -13.97 -0.79 22.00
C ASN A 310 -14.42 -2.16 21.46
N PHE A 311 -13.56 -2.88 20.72
CA PHE A 311 -13.88 -4.21 20.20
C PHE A 311 -13.56 -5.29 21.22
N ASP A 312 -14.52 -6.15 21.55
CA ASP A 312 -14.25 -7.35 22.33
C ASP A 312 -13.56 -8.41 21.47
N ILE A 313 -12.24 -8.53 21.64
CA ILE A 313 -11.42 -9.53 20.96
C ILE A 313 -11.04 -10.71 21.85
N SER A 314 -11.52 -10.77 23.10
CA SER A 314 -11.08 -11.75 24.11
C SER A 314 -11.29 -13.21 23.72
N ARG A 315 -12.23 -13.47 22.79
CA ARG A 315 -12.56 -14.80 22.26
C ARG A 315 -11.67 -15.26 21.10
N PHE A 316 -10.79 -14.41 20.59
CA PHE A 316 -9.97 -14.69 19.40
C PHE A 316 -8.51 -14.97 19.80
N ASN A 317 -8.25 -16.09 20.48
CA ASN A 317 -6.90 -16.48 20.93
C ASN A 317 -6.29 -17.61 20.10
N GLN A 318 -6.77 -17.85 18.87
CA GLN A 318 -6.30 -18.96 18.03
C GLN A 318 -4.80 -18.83 17.69
N TRP A 319 -4.25 -17.61 17.72
CA TRP A 319 -2.83 -17.32 17.53
C TRP A 319 -1.93 -18.07 18.50
N GLU A 320 -2.41 -18.39 19.72
CA GLU A 320 -1.63 -19.11 20.73
C GLU A 320 -1.17 -20.48 20.23
N LYS A 321 -1.99 -21.11 19.39
CA LYS A 321 -1.78 -22.44 18.83
C LYS A 321 -1.10 -22.44 17.47
N LEU A 322 -0.72 -21.26 16.93
CA LEU A 322 0.02 -21.22 15.68
C LEU A 322 1.36 -21.91 15.89
N LYS A 323 1.61 -22.96 15.10
CA LYS A 323 2.88 -23.70 15.12
C LYS A 323 3.88 -23.08 14.15
N ILE A 324 5.12 -22.94 14.57
CA ILE A 324 6.24 -22.52 13.73
C ILE A 324 7.38 -23.54 13.82
N GLN A 325 8.15 -23.66 12.75
CA GLN A 325 9.31 -24.54 12.70
C GLN A 325 10.47 -23.94 13.51
N VAL A 326 10.95 -24.67 14.52
CA VAL A 326 12.09 -24.31 15.36
C VAL A 326 13.10 -25.46 15.31
N GLY A 327 14.20 -25.25 14.58
CA GLY A 327 15.15 -26.32 14.26
C GLY A 327 14.45 -27.47 13.53
N LYS A 328 14.34 -28.63 14.17
CA LYS A 328 13.68 -29.83 13.63
C LYS A 328 12.26 -30.08 14.16
N GLU A 329 11.80 -29.27 15.10
CA GLU A 329 10.51 -29.45 15.78
C GLU A 329 9.53 -28.33 15.44
N GLU A 330 8.24 -28.58 15.59
CA GLU A 330 7.22 -27.53 15.58
C GLU A 330 6.89 -27.11 17.01
N LYS A 331 6.91 -25.81 17.27
CA LYS A 331 6.49 -25.24 18.57
C LYS A 331 5.36 -24.25 18.38
N GLU A 332 4.44 -24.24 19.35
CA GLU A 332 3.38 -23.24 19.40
C GLU A 332 3.95 -21.88 19.82
N ILE A 333 3.44 -20.79 19.23
CA ILE A 333 3.91 -19.44 19.56
C ILE A 333 3.69 -19.10 21.03
N SER A 334 2.58 -19.53 21.63
CA SER A 334 2.33 -19.33 23.06
C SER A 334 3.37 -20.02 23.95
N GLN A 335 3.80 -21.23 23.58
CA GLN A 335 4.87 -21.95 24.28
C GLN A 335 6.17 -21.16 24.21
N LEU A 336 6.57 -20.71 23.02
CA LEU A 336 7.78 -19.89 22.84
C LEU A 336 7.74 -18.59 23.66
N ILE A 337 6.60 -17.88 23.67
CA ILE A 337 6.44 -16.65 24.44
C ILE A 337 6.59 -16.87 25.96
N ASN A 338 6.29 -18.07 26.45
CA ASN A 338 6.30 -18.37 27.88
C ASN A 338 7.58 -19.07 28.35
N GLU A 339 8.25 -19.83 27.48
CA GLU A 339 9.41 -20.65 27.83
C GLU A 339 10.74 -19.89 27.80
N ILE A 340 10.86 -18.85 26.97
CA ILE A 340 12.15 -18.20 26.73
C ILE A 340 12.59 -17.29 27.88
N ASP A 341 13.89 -17.32 28.16
CA ASP A 341 14.58 -16.42 29.09
C ASP A 341 15.42 -15.39 28.33
N SER A 342 15.83 -15.71 27.10
CA SER A 342 16.57 -14.81 26.22
C SER A 342 16.19 -14.99 24.74
N LEU A 343 16.46 -13.95 23.96
CA LEU A 343 16.28 -13.91 22.51
C LEU A 343 17.54 -13.32 21.86
N LYS A 344 18.01 -13.95 20.78
CA LYS A 344 19.05 -13.44 19.90
C LYS A 344 18.50 -13.22 18.50
N LEU A 345 18.51 -11.98 18.01
CA LEU A 345 18.22 -11.65 16.62
C LEU A 345 19.52 -11.58 15.82
N ILE A 346 19.66 -12.42 14.80
CA ILE A 346 20.86 -12.52 13.97
C ILE A 346 20.52 -11.97 12.59
N ASP A 347 21.14 -10.87 12.20
CA ASP A 347 21.08 -10.32 10.84
C ASP A 347 22.32 -10.76 10.07
N SER A 348 22.12 -11.56 9.04
CA SER A 348 23.21 -12.12 8.24
C SER A 348 23.69 -11.23 7.08
N GLY A 349 23.04 -10.08 6.83
CA GLY A 349 23.38 -9.13 5.76
C GLY A 349 23.39 -9.71 4.33
N ALA A 350 23.07 -10.98 4.16
CA ALA A 350 23.13 -11.70 2.90
C ALA A 350 21.74 -11.69 2.25
N GLN A 351 21.64 -11.09 1.06
CA GLN A 351 20.43 -11.22 0.24
C GLN A 351 20.24 -12.69 -0.14
N ARG A 352 19.36 -13.39 0.58
CA ARG A 352 18.87 -14.71 0.20
C ARG A 352 17.43 -14.60 -0.27
N TYR A 353 17.19 -15.05 -1.48
CA TYR A 353 15.84 -15.26 -2.01
C TYR A 353 15.49 -16.75 -1.93
N PRO A 354 14.30 -17.11 -1.42
CA PRO A 354 13.32 -16.24 -0.76
C PRO A 354 13.80 -15.79 0.65
N ASN A 355 13.38 -14.58 1.06
CA ASN A 355 13.61 -14.10 2.43
C ASN A 355 12.82 -14.99 3.41
N LYS A 356 13.47 -15.47 4.47
CA LYS A 356 12.86 -16.36 5.48
C LYS A 356 13.45 -16.04 6.85
N ASP A 357 12.67 -16.34 7.88
CA ASP A 357 13.14 -16.35 9.26
C ASP A 357 13.48 -17.79 9.66
N GLU A 358 14.64 -18.00 10.26
CA GLU A 358 15.07 -19.30 10.81
C GLU A 358 15.09 -19.22 12.34
N TYR A 359 14.47 -20.19 13.01
CA TYR A 359 14.34 -20.22 14.47
C TYR A 359 15.12 -21.41 15.01
N ASP A 360 15.91 -21.19 16.05
CA ASP A 360 16.59 -22.24 16.81
C ASP A 360 16.41 -21.99 18.30
N LEU A 361 16.06 -23.03 19.05
CA LEU A 361 15.85 -22.94 20.49
C LEU A 361 16.79 -23.90 21.19
N ASN A 362 17.73 -23.36 21.96
CA ASN A 362 18.56 -24.14 22.85
C ASN A 362 18.12 -23.89 24.30
N CYS A 363 17.50 -24.89 24.91
CA CYS A 363 16.88 -24.77 26.24
C CYS A 363 15.83 -23.64 26.28
N LYS A 364 16.20 -22.46 26.77
CA LYS A 364 15.34 -21.27 26.87
C LYS A 364 15.89 -20.05 26.12
N ASP A 365 16.93 -20.25 25.32
CA ASP A 365 17.57 -19.21 24.52
C ASP A 365 17.13 -19.38 23.06
N LEU A 366 16.24 -18.48 22.61
CA LEU A 366 15.74 -18.48 21.23
C LEU A 366 16.66 -17.64 20.34
N SER A 367 17.04 -18.17 19.19
CA SER A 367 17.71 -17.43 18.13
C SER A 367 16.80 -17.31 16.92
N ILE A 368 16.66 -16.10 16.37
CA ILE A 368 15.94 -15.83 15.12
C ILE A 368 16.91 -15.22 14.12
N LYS A 369 17.17 -15.92 13.03
CA LYS A 369 18.01 -15.44 11.95
C LYS A 369 17.14 -14.79 10.88
N THR A 370 17.51 -13.56 10.49
CA THR A 370 16.91 -12.76 9.43
C THR A 370 17.96 -12.47 8.35
N HIS A 371 17.54 -12.34 7.10
CA HIS A 371 18.46 -12.14 5.97
C HIS A 371 18.56 -10.68 5.49
N LEU A 372 17.55 -9.86 5.80
CA LEU A 372 17.50 -8.44 5.41
C LEU A 372 17.49 -7.49 6.62
N GLY A 373 17.85 -7.99 7.79
CA GLY A 373 17.85 -7.25 9.04
C GLY A 373 16.46 -6.90 9.57
N TYR A 374 15.40 -7.47 9.00
CA TYR A 374 14.01 -7.40 9.48
C TYR A 374 13.30 -8.74 9.32
N PRO A 375 12.28 -9.01 10.15
CA PRO A 375 11.51 -10.24 10.04
C PRO A 375 10.87 -10.41 8.67
N ALA A 376 11.01 -11.60 8.08
CA ALA A 376 10.38 -11.97 6.83
C ALA A 376 8.90 -12.29 7.01
N PHE A 377 8.52 -12.82 8.19
CA PHE A 377 7.16 -13.27 8.45
C PHE A 377 6.43 -12.41 9.49
N HIS A 378 5.15 -12.12 9.21
CA HIS A 378 4.32 -11.31 10.11
C HIS A 378 4.13 -11.93 11.50
N TYR A 379 4.14 -13.26 11.60
CA TYR A 379 4.05 -13.92 12.91
C TYR A 379 5.30 -13.72 13.76
N THR A 380 6.46 -13.42 13.16
CA THR A 380 7.67 -13.01 13.88
C THR A 380 7.49 -11.61 14.46
N ASP A 381 6.98 -10.65 13.66
CA ASP A 381 6.67 -9.31 14.16
C ASP A 381 5.69 -9.37 15.33
N PHE A 382 4.66 -10.19 15.21
CA PHE A 382 3.69 -10.45 16.29
C PHE A 382 4.35 -11.06 17.53
N PHE A 383 5.19 -12.08 17.34
CA PHE A 383 5.92 -12.70 18.43
C PHE A 383 6.80 -11.68 19.18
N LEU A 384 7.59 -10.87 18.45
CA LEU A 384 8.43 -9.81 19.01
C LEU A 384 7.59 -8.79 19.80
N GLN A 385 6.42 -8.41 19.27
CA GLN A 385 5.49 -7.54 19.99
C GLN A 385 5.01 -8.16 21.32
N LYS A 386 4.70 -9.46 21.35
CA LYS A 386 4.20 -10.14 22.56
C LYS A 386 5.25 -10.28 23.67
N ILE A 387 6.53 -10.30 23.31
CA ILE A 387 7.63 -10.43 24.28
C ILE A 387 8.25 -9.08 24.68
N LYS A 388 7.80 -7.97 24.09
CA LYS A 388 8.38 -6.62 24.30
C LYS A 388 8.37 -6.17 25.76
N GLU A 389 7.45 -6.68 26.57
CA GLU A 389 7.35 -6.38 28.00
C GLU A 389 8.10 -7.39 28.89
N LYS A 390 8.56 -8.51 28.30
CA LYS A 390 9.25 -9.60 29.01
C LYS A 390 10.77 -9.54 28.85
N LEU A 391 11.25 -9.12 27.68
CA LEU A 391 12.68 -9.09 27.35
C LEU A 391 13.12 -7.69 26.97
N PHE A 392 14.29 -7.31 27.47
CA PHE A 392 14.93 -6.02 27.23
C PHE A 392 16.20 -6.21 26.44
N PHE A 393 16.59 -5.19 25.68
CA PHE A 393 17.87 -5.18 24.99
C PHE A 393 19.05 -5.21 25.97
N ASN A 394 20.03 -6.09 25.73
CA ASN A 394 21.24 -6.21 26.54
C ASN A 394 22.53 -5.92 25.78
N ASN A 395 22.67 -6.48 24.58
CA ASN A 395 23.95 -6.48 23.88
C ASN A 395 23.78 -6.48 22.36
N ILE A 396 24.81 -6.01 21.67
CA ILE A 396 24.96 -6.10 20.23
C ILE A 396 26.40 -6.49 19.88
N GLU A 397 26.53 -7.48 19.00
CA GLU A 397 27.81 -7.97 18.51
C GLU A 397 27.88 -7.92 16.99
N TYR A 398 28.99 -7.40 16.48
CA TYR A 398 29.29 -7.39 15.06
C TYR A 398 30.37 -8.44 14.77
N LYS A 399 29.94 -9.57 14.21
CA LYS A 399 30.81 -10.60 13.64
C LYS A 399 31.01 -10.31 12.15
N GLU A 400 32.02 -10.91 11.52
CA GLU A 400 32.46 -10.54 10.15
C GLU A 400 31.32 -10.30 9.14
N LYS A 401 30.30 -11.16 9.13
CA LYS A 401 29.14 -11.05 8.23
C LYS A 401 27.79 -10.99 8.96
N GLU A 402 27.79 -10.96 10.28
CA GLU A 402 26.55 -11.08 11.05
C GLU A 402 26.50 -10.03 12.16
N LYS A 403 25.31 -9.44 12.33
CA LYS A 403 24.98 -8.56 13.45
C LYS A 403 24.06 -9.34 14.39
N GLU A 404 24.50 -9.59 15.60
CA GLU A 404 23.72 -10.26 16.64
C GLU A 404 23.21 -9.24 17.65
N ILE A 405 21.90 -9.24 17.93
CA ILE A 405 21.27 -8.40 18.94
C ILE A 405 20.67 -9.32 19.99
N THR A 406 21.09 -9.16 21.24
CA THR A 406 20.67 -10.03 22.35
C THR A 406 19.71 -9.29 23.27
N PHE A 407 18.67 -10.01 23.68
CA PHE A 407 17.64 -9.59 24.60
C PHE A 407 17.46 -10.64 25.70
N SER A 408 17.17 -10.22 26.92
CA SER A 408 16.99 -11.10 28.07
C SER A 408 16.07 -10.44 29.10
N LYS A 409 15.78 -11.15 30.17
CA LYS A 409 15.02 -10.60 31.31
C LYS A 409 15.77 -9.50 32.06
N SER A 410 17.10 -9.44 31.94
CA SER A 410 17.88 -8.34 32.51
C SER A 410 17.73 -7.08 31.64
N SER A 411 17.59 -5.91 32.26
CA SER A 411 17.64 -4.63 31.54
C SER A 411 19.05 -4.05 31.44
N GLU A 412 20.06 -4.75 31.93
CA GLU A 412 21.45 -4.30 31.95
C GLU A 412 22.05 -4.35 30.53
N ILE A 413 22.66 -3.25 30.10
CA ILE A 413 23.25 -3.10 28.77
C ILE A 413 24.78 -3.18 28.87
N SER A 414 25.33 -4.27 28.35
CA SER A 414 26.76 -4.58 28.38
C SER A 414 27.34 -4.73 26.98
N ILE A 415 27.52 -3.62 26.28
CA ILE A 415 28.11 -3.56 24.93
C ILE A 415 29.58 -3.18 25.05
N ASN A 416 30.46 -3.92 24.39
CA ASN A 416 31.89 -3.57 24.34
C ASN A 416 32.14 -2.29 23.54
N THR A 417 33.28 -1.64 23.79
CA THR A 417 33.58 -0.32 23.20
C THR A 417 33.61 -0.34 21.67
N GLU A 418 34.13 -1.39 21.04
CA GLU A 418 34.23 -1.48 19.58
C GLU A 418 32.86 -1.60 18.91
N ASN A 419 32.01 -2.50 19.41
CA ASN A 419 30.64 -2.68 18.90
C ASN A 419 29.80 -1.43 19.11
N TYR A 420 29.98 -0.74 20.24
CA TYR A 420 29.28 0.50 20.49
C TYR A 420 29.74 1.63 19.54
N LYS A 421 31.04 1.72 19.22
CA LYS A 421 31.53 2.63 18.15
C LYS A 421 30.87 2.34 16.80
N LYS A 422 30.62 1.07 16.45
CA LYS A 422 29.88 0.69 15.23
C LYS A 422 28.43 1.20 15.24
N ILE A 423 27.75 1.18 16.40
CA ILE A 423 26.42 1.81 16.55
C ILE A 423 26.50 3.30 16.25
N LEU A 424 27.46 4.00 16.86
CA LEU A 424 27.65 5.44 16.64
C LEU A 424 27.95 5.76 15.17
N ASN A 425 28.71 4.90 14.49
CA ASN A 425 29.04 5.07 13.08
C ASN A 425 27.90 4.75 12.11
N SER A 426 26.88 4.03 12.55
CA SER A 426 25.71 3.73 11.72
C SER A 426 24.70 4.89 11.62
N CYS A 427 25.03 6.07 12.16
CA CYS A 427 24.15 7.22 12.18
C CYS A 427 23.84 7.84 10.81
N HIS A 428 24.56 7.45 9.75
CA HIS A 428 24.48 8.03 8.41
C HIS A 428 23.27 7.57 7.56
N PHE A 429 22.58 6.50 7.96
CA PHE A 429 21.63 5.80 7.09
C PHE A 429 20.23 6.41 7.02
N TYR A 430 19.95 7.53 7.68
CA TYR A 430 18.62 8.11 7.76
C TYR A 430 18.69 9.64 7.63
N HIS A 431 17.64 10.27 7.09
CA HIS A 431 17.51 11.73 6.85
C HIS A 431 17.56 12.61 8.13
N SER A 432 18.46 12.32 9.05
CA SER A 432 18.56 12.82 10.42
C SER A 432 20.03 12.92 10.80
N THR A 433 20.46 14.09 11.27
CA THR A 433 21.86 14.32 11.66
C THR A 433 22.20 13.75 13.04
N ARG A 434 21.20 13.43 13.87
CA ARG A 434 21.37 12.90 15.23
C ARG A 434 20.45 11.70 15.48
N GLN A 435 20.82 10.82 16.42
CA GLN A 435 20.04 9.64 16.77
C GLN A 435 19.91 9.41 18.28
N PHE A 436 18.83 8.72 18.68
CA PHE A 436 18.74 8.04 19.96
C PHE A 436 19.48 6.70 19.89
N VAL A 437 20.39 6.49 20.83
CA VAL A 437 21.23 5.29 20.93
C VAL A 437 21.03 4.62 22.29
N PRO A 438 21.39 3.32 22.45
CA PRO A 438 21.30 2.65 23.74
C PRO A 438 22.08 3.37 24.84
N CYS A 439 21.47 3.63 25.98
CA CYS A 439 22.13 4.23 27.12
C CYS A 439 22.77 3.13 27.97
N LEU A 440 24.09 3.02 27.95
CA LEU A 440 24.82 2.08 28.81
C LEU A 440 24.63 2.46 30.28
N ASP A 441 24.52 1.49 31.18
CA ASP A 441 24.17 1.72 32.58
C ASP A 441 25.15 2.64 33.32
N LYS A 442 26.44 2.57 32.96
CA LYS A 442 27.48 3.48 33.47
C LYS A 442 27.25 4.96 33.11
N TYR A 443 26.38 5.26 32.15
CA TYR A 443 25.96 6.61 31.76
C TYR A 443 24.46 6.84 32.02
N SER A 444 23.86 6.13 32.99
CA SER A 444 22.45 6.24 33.37
C SER A 444 21.96 7.67 33.63
N LYS A 445 22.85 8.62 33.96
CA LYS A 445 22.56 10.06 34.06
C LYS A 445 22.10 10.70 32.74
N LEU A 446 22.37 10.07 31.60
CA LEU A 446 21.90 10.49 30.26
C LEU A 446 20.64 9.76 29.81
N LYS A 447 20.12 8.82 30.62
CA LYS A 447 18.94 8.04 30.28
C LYS A 447 17.72 8.96 30.17
N LEU A 448 16.94 8.76 29.13
CA LEU A 448 15.72 9.51 28.84
C LEU A 448 14.48 8.74 29.27
N LYS A 449 13.36 9.44 29.48
CA LYS A 449 12.04 8.82 29.64
C LYS A 449 11.68 7.98 28.38
N ASP A 450 10.92 6.91 28.54
CA ASP A 450 10.69 5.94 27.44
C ASP A 450 9.93 6.55 26.24
N ASN A 451 9.01 7.47 26.51
CA ASN A 451 8.13 8.07 25.49
C ASN A 451 8.67 9.38 24.88
N VAL A 452 9.95 9.70 25.05
CA VAL A 452 10.53 10.94 24.49
C VAL A 452 10.57 10.90 22.97
N TYR A 453 10.24 12.04 22.37
CA TYR A 453 10.26 12.26 20.92
C TYR A 453 10.88 13.63 20.59
N LYS A 454 11.63 13.69 19.49
CA LYS A 454 12.15 14.93 18.92
C LYS A 454 12.13 14.81 17.40
N ALA A 455 11.48 15.77 16.73
CA ALA A 455 11.49 15.84 15.27
C ALA A 455 12.94 15.90 14.75
N TYR A 456 13.21 15.21 13.63
CA TYR A 456 14.53 15.09 13.00
C TYR A 456 15.61 14.44 13.89
N VAL A 457 15.20 13.61 14.84
CA VAL A 457 16.07 12.69 15.58
C VAL A 457 15.51 11.28 15.39
N SER A 458 16.29 10.39 14.77
CA SER A 458 15.90 9.00 14.53
C SER A 458 16.27 8.08 15.70
N ASN A 459 15.60 6.93 15.84
CA ASN A 459 16.03 5.89 16.77
C ASN A 459 16.96 4.91 16.07
N TYR A 460 17.96 4.41 16.80
CA TYR A 460 18.70 3.24 16.36
C TYR A 460 17.77 2.02 16.28
N ARG A 461 17.85 1.25 15.19
CA ARG A 461 16.91 0.15 14.90
C ARG A 461 17.14 -1.05 15.84
N ILE A 462 16.39 -1.09 16.94
CA ILE A 462 16.28 -2.22 17.87
C ILE A 462 14.80 -2.57 18.00
N TYR A 463 14.48 -3.87 17.87
CA TYR A 463 13.11 -4.37 17.78
C TYR A 463 12.33 -4.35 19.11
N LEU A 464 13.02 -4.51 20.23
CA LEU A 464 12.41 -4.50 21.57
C LEU A 464 12.82 -3.24 22.36
N PRO A 465 12.08 -2.89 23.42
CA PRO A 465 12.40 -1.74 24.26
C PRO A 465 13.83 -1.76 24.80
N TYR A 466 14.44 -0.57 24.84
CA TYR A 466 15.79 -0.38 25.35
C TYR A 466 15.93 1.00 26.01
N SER A 467 16.73 1.07 27.07
CA SER A 467 17.10 2.35 27.69
C SER A 467 17.83 3.22 26.66
N LYS A 468 17.35 4.43 26.40
CA LYS A 468 17.90 5.30 25.34
C LYS A 468 18.47 6.60 25.88
N MET A 469 19.46 7.12 25.18
CA MET A 469 20.03 8.46 25.36
C MET A 469 20.17 9.16 24.01
N LEU A 470 20.29 10.49 24.05
CA LEU A 470 20.53 11.26 22.83
C LEU A 470 22.04 11.25 22.53
N SER A 471 22.42 10.74 21.35
CA SER A 471 23.84 10.65 20.96
C SER A 471 24.49 12.04 20.94
N PRO A 472 25.70 12.22 21.50
CA PRO A 472 26.45 13.48 21.36
C PRO A 472 27.05 13.65 19.96
N PHE A 473 27.10 12.57 19.18
CA PHE A 473 27.64 12.52 17.83
C PHE A 473 26.57 12.90 16.80
N VAL A 474 26.99 13.63 15.77
CA VAL A 474 26.17 13.95 14.60
C VAL A 474 26.85 13.53 13.31
N SER A 475 26.04 13.11 12.34
CA SER A 475 26.47 12.93 10.95
C SER A 475 26.45 14.28 10.23
N ILE A 476 27.56 14.60 9.58
CA ILE A 476 27.70 15.78 8.72
C ILE A 476 28.29 15.31 7.40
N GLU A 477 27.67 15.74 6.32
CA GLU A 477 28.16 15.50 4.96
C GLU A 477 29.09 16.63 4.56
N ASP A 478 30.27 16.30 4.03
CA ASP A 478 31.19 17.28 3.45
C ASP A 478 30.80 17.62 2.00
N ASN A 479 31.55 18.55 1.39
CA ASN A 479 31.30 18.98 0.00
C ASN A 479 31.50 17.85 -1.03
N ASP A 480 32.16 16.75 -0.67
CA ASP A 480 32.41 15.58 -1.52
C ASP A 480 31.38 14.45 -1.28
N CYS A 481 30.27 14.76 -0.60
CA CYS A 481 29.24 13.79 -0.20
C CYS A 481 29.78 12.66 0.70
N LYS A 482 30.87 12.90 1.42
CA LYS A 482 31.40 11.97 2.42
C LYS A 482 30.83 12.32 3.78
N ASN A 483 30.31 11.30 4.44
CA ASN A 483 29.78 11.43 5.78
C ASN A 483 30.92 11.38 6.81
N LYS A 484 30.96 12.37 7.69
CA LYS A 484 31.86 12.44 8.83
C LYS A 484 31.04 12.58 10.12
N ILE A 485 31.58 12.03 11.21
CA ILE A 485 30.98 12.13 12.52
C ILE A 485 31.65 13.23 13.33
N GLU A 486 30.85 14.09 13.93
CA GLU A 486 31.34 15.16 14.81
C GLU A 486 30.65 15.15 16.16
N VAL A 487 31.39 15.46 17.21
CA VAL A 487 30.83 15.69 18.54
C VAL A 487 30.19 17.07 18.56
N LYS A 488 28.87 17.13 18.79
CA LYS A 488 28.13 18.39 18.98
C LYS A 488 27.41 18.40 20.32
N LEU A 489 28.09 18.97 21.31
CA LEU A 489 27.57 19.26 22.65
C LEU A 489 27.24 20.75 22.75
N THR A 490 25.99 21.09 23.06
CA THR A 490 25.51 22.49 23.16
C THR A 490 24.60 22.63 24.37
N ASP A 491 24.41 23.87 24.87
CA ASP A 491 23.48 24.12 25.97
C ASP A 491 22.05 23.69 25.64
N LYS A 492 21.63 23.83 24.37
CA LYS A 492 20.34 23.32 23.88
C LYS A 492 20.22 21.81 24.04
N LEU A 493 21.29 21.05 23.77
CA LEU A 493 21.30 19.60 23.97
C LEU A 493 21.17 19.27 25.46
N TYR A 494 22.00 19.88 26.30
CA TYR A 494 22.01 19.60 27.74
C TYR A 494 20.66 19.92 28.39
N GLN A 495 20.08 21.07 28.05
CA GLN A 495 18.79 21.48 28.56
C GLN A 495 17.67 20.53 28.11
N TRP A 496 17.68 20.13 26.83
CA TRP A 496 16.69 19.18 26.32
C TRP A 496 16.79 17.81 27.01
N VAL A 497 18.01 17.30 27.21
CA VAL A 497 18.23 16.04 27.95
C VAL A 497 17.80 16.18 29.40
N TYR A 498 18.11 17.32 30.05
CA TYR A 498 17.68 17.59 31.41
C TYR A 498 16.15 17.57 31.53
N GLU A 499 15.42 18.27 30.65
CA GLU A 499 13.95 18.28 30.65
C GLU A 499 13.33 16.89 30.42
N ASN A 500 14.04 15.99 29.73
CA ASN A 500 13.55 14.68 29.32
C ASN A 500 14.22 13.51 30.07
N ARG A 501 14.97 13.80 31.14
CA ARG A 501 15.72 12.81 31.93
C ARG A 501 14.80 11.81 32.62
N TYR A 502 15.27 10.56 32.69
CA TYR A 502 14.56 9.49 33.39
C TYR A 502 14.54 9.71 34.90
N ASP A 503 15.70 9.96 35.51
CA ASP A 503 15.82 10.27 36.94
C ASP A 503 15.76 11.79 37.18
N GLU A 504 14.65 12.25 37.75
CA GLU A 504 14.42 13.66 38.02
C GLU A 504 15.41 14.27 39.04
N LYS A 505 16.12 13.44 39.81
CA LYS A 505 17.17 13.90 40.73
C LYS A 505 18.48 14.24 40.03
N THR A 506 18.66 13.81 38.78
CA THR A 506 19.88 14.08 38.01
C THR A 506 20.01 15.58 37.73
N LYS A 507 21.17 16.16 38.07
CA LYS A 507 21.46 17.59 37.90
C LYS A 507 22.05 17.87 36.51
N LEU A 508 21.86 19.10 36.03
CA LEU A 508 22.40 19.52 34.72
C LEU A 508 23.92 19.37 34.61
N GLU A 509 24.67 19.65 35.69
CA GLU A 509 26.13 19.49 35.72
C GLU A 509 26.55 18.02 35.63
N GLU A 510 25.77 17.09 36.20
CA GLU A 510 26.02 15.65 36.06
C GLU A 510 25.82 15.19 34.61
N ILE A 511 24.83 15.75 33.89
CA ILE A 511 24.61 15.47 32.47
C ILE A 511 25.83 15.92 31.65
N LYS A 512 26.32 17.15 31.88
CA LYS A 512 27.51 17.68 31.19
C LYS A 512 28.74 16.82 31.46
N SER A 513 29.01 16.48 32.72
CA SER A 513 30.16 15.64 33.06
C SER A 513 30.04 14.23 32.47
N THR A 514 28.84 13.66 32.44
CA THR A 514 28.60 12.33 31.89
C THR A 514 28.79 12.30 30.37
N TYR A 515 28.33 13.33 29.64
CA TYR A 515 28.62 13.48 28.22
C TYR A 515 30.12 13.58 27.94
N ASN A 516 30.88 14.34 28.75
CA ASN A 516 32.33 14.44 28.60
C ASN A 516 33.05 13.11 28.83
N SER A 517 32.61 12.32 29.82
CA SER A 517 33.16 10.97 30.04
C SER A 517 32.82 10.04 28.89
N PHE A 518 31.59 10.11 28.36
CA PHE A 518 31.15 9.31 27.21
C PHE A 518 31.96 9.62 25.95
N THR A 519 32.13 10.90 25.60
CA THR A 519 32.86 11.28 24.38
C THR A 519 34.35 10.96 24.45
N LYS A 520 34.94 10.96 25.65
CA LYS A 520 36.32 10.51 25.87
C LYS A 520 36.49 9.01 25.62
N GLU A 521 35.56 8.20 26.12
CA GLU A 521 35.65 6.74 25.94
C GLU A 521 35.38 6.33 24.48
N PHE A 522 34.35 6.91 23.87
CA PHE A 522 33.96 6.60 22.50
C PHE A 522 34.54 7.58 21.49
N SER A 523 35.77 8.07 21.71
CA SER A 523 36.43 8.90 20.70
C SER A 523 36.52 8.11 19.39
N ILE A 524 35.82 8.60 18.36
CA ILE A 524 35.88 8.07 17.01
C ILE A 524 37.08 8.77 16.36
N GLU A 525 38.10 7.99 15.97
CA GLU A 525 39.23 8.52 15.22
C GLU A 525 38.73 9.07 13.88
N LYS A 526 39.36 10.18 13.44
CA LYS A 526 38.92 10.98 12.30
C LYS A 526 38.90 10.22 10.98
#